data_AF-A0A2N7D8M4-F1
#
_entry.id   AF-A0A2N7D8M4-F1
#
_cell.length_a   1.000
_cell.length_b   1.000
_cell.length_c   1.000
_cell.angle_alpha   90.00
_cell.angle_beta   90.00
_cell.angle_gamma   90.00
#
_symmetry.space_group_name_H-M   'P 1'
#
loop_
_entity.id
_entity.type
_entity.pdbx_description
1 polymer ?
#
loop_
_entity_poly.entity_id
_entity_poly.type
_entity_poly.pdbx_seq_one_letter_code
_entity_poly.pdbx_strand_id
1 'polypeptide(L)' 'MNRKKKINQIHKARVKKANAKKQTSNKPRYISKAERAKIEAEQALLNEQVEQDSSTQDATSSETTEPVASA' A
#
# COMPACT_ATOMS: atom_id res chain seq x y z
N MET A 1 -3.29 36.90 19.99
CA MET A 1 -3.45 35.78 19.02
C MET A 1 -4.85 35.20 19.21
N ASN A 2 -5.71 35.20 18.18
CA ASN A 2 -7.06 34.64 18.28
C ASN A 2 -7.04 33.20 18.80
N ARG A 3 -7.92 32.87 19.76
CA ARG A 3 -8.02 31.55 20.41
C ARG A 3 -8.03 30.39 19.39
N LYS A 4 -8.76 30.57 18.28
CA LYS A 4 -8.84 29.62 17.15
C LYS A 4 -7.46 29.31 16.54
N LYS A 5 -6.61 30.32 16.33
CA LYS A 5 -5.25 30.13 15.79
C LYS A 5 -4.37 29.35 16.77
N LYS A 6 -4.46 29.66 18.07
CA LYS A 6 -3.68 28.99 19.12
C LYS A 6 -4.01 27.50 19.25
N ILE A 7 -5.30 27.15 19.23
CA ILE A 7 -5.75 25.74 19.29
C ILE A 7 -5.21 24.95 18.09
N ASN A 8 -5.31 25.52 16.87
CA ASN A 8 -4.82 24.88 15.66
C ASN A 8 -3.31 24.67 15.67
N GLN A 9 -2.55 25.65 16.17
CA GLN A 9 -1.09 25.51 16.33
C GLN A 9 -0.73 24.38 17.30
N ILE A 10 -1.40 24.32 18.46
CA ILE A 10 -1.17 23.26 19.46
C ILE A 10 -1.52 21.88 18.88
N HIS A 11 -2.64 21.77 18.17
CA HIS A 11 -3.06 20.52 17.54
C HIS A 11 -2.03 20.04 16.52
N LYS A 12 -1.60 20.91 15.59
CA LYS A 12 -0.57 20.58 14.60
C LYS A 12 0.75 20.17 15.25
N ALA A 13 1.17 20.85 16.32
CA ALA A 13 2.38 20.51 17.05
C ALA A 13 2.29 19.11 17.69
N ARG A 14 1.13 18.75 18.26
CA ARG A 14 0.89 17.42 18.83
C ARG A 14 0.90 16.32 17.77
N VAL A 15 0.23 16.54 16.63
CA VAL A 15 0.24 15.59 15.50
C VAL A 15 1.66 15.39 14.98
N LYS A 16 2.42 16.47 14.77
CA LYS A 16 3.82 16.39 14.33
C LYS A 16 4.69 15.60 15.31
N LYS A 17 4.53 15.83 16.62
CA LYS A 17 5.25 15.09 17.67
C LYS A 17 4.87 13.61 17.71
N ALA A 18 3.59 13.28 17.51
CA ALA A 18 3.14 11.90 17.44
C ALA A 18 3.69 11.18 16.21
N ASN A 19 3.65 11.83 15.05
CA ASN A 19 4.18 11.28 13.81
C ASN A 19 5.70 11.08 13.89
N ALA A 20 6.45 12.05 14.42
CA ALA A 20 7.89 11.91 14.61
C ALA A 20 8.29 10.74 15.51
N LYS A 21 7.46 10.38 16.51
CA LYS A 21 7.67 9.20 17.36
C LYS A 21 7.36 7.88 16.66
N LYS A 22 6.45 7.89 15.68
CA LYS A 22 6.06 6.72 14.89
C LYS A 22 6.97 6.48 13.69
N GLN A 23 7.73 7.48 13.26
CA GLN A 23 8.66 7.35 12.13
C GLN A 23 9.80 6.41 12.50
N THR A 24 9.90 5.28 11.80
CA THR A 24 11.10 4.46 11.73
C THR A 24 12.06 5.06 10.70
N SER A 25 13.35 4.75 10.78
CA SER A 25 14.30 5.24 9.80
C SER A 25 13.89 4.82 8.39
N ASN A 26 13.99 5.72 7.40
CA ASN A 26 13.71 5.44 5.98
C ASN A 26 14.70 4.46 5.32
N LYS A 27 15.51 3.77 6.12
CA LYS A 27 16.49 2.78 5.69
C LYS A 27 15.82 1.42 5.84
N PRO A 28 15.92 0.53 4.83
CA PRO A 28 15.47 -0.84 5.01
C PRO A 28 16.23 -1.42 6.21
N ARG A 29 15.52 -2.19 7.04
CA ARG A 29 16.12 -2.86 8.19
C ARG A 29 17.32 -3.66 7.70
N TYR A 30 18.48 -3.46 8.32
CA TYR A 30 19.64 -4.30 7.99
C TYR A 30 19.33 -5.72 8.43
N ILE A 31 19.47 -6.63 7.47
CA ILE A 31 19.19 -8.05 7.58
C ILE A 31 20.49 -8.73 7.16
N SER A 32 20.83 -9.85 7.81
CA SER A 32 22.11 -10.53 7.54
C SER A 32 22.21 -11.03 6.09
N LYS A 33 23.43 -11.31 5.60
CA LYS A 33 23.64 -11.79 4.21
C LYS A 33 22.81 -13.05 3.90
N ALA A 34 22.69 -13.96 4.86
CA ALA A 34 21.92 -15.20 4.70
C ALA A 34 20.40 -14.93 4.62
N GLU A 35 19.88 -14.04 5.46
CA GLU A 35 18.46 -13.68 5.45
C GLU A 35 18.10 -12.83 4.22
N ARG A 36 19.01 -11.98 3.73
CA ARG A 36 18.80 -11.22 2.49
C ARG A 36 18.65 -12.14 1.28
N ALA A 37 19.48 -13.19 1.18
CA ALA A 37 19.37 -14.18 0.10
C ALA A 37 18.04 -14.98 0.17
N LYS A 38 17.55 -15.29 1.38
CA LYS A 38 16.25 -15.95 1.58
C LYS A 38 15.09 -15.06 1.13
N ILE A 39 15.10 -13.78 1.53
CA ILE A 39 14.05 -12.82 1.15
C ILE A 39 14.06 -12.55 -0.36
N GLU A 40 15.23 -12.46 -0.98
CA GLU A 40 15.36 -12.26 -2.44
C GLU A 40 14.85 -13.48 -3.21
N ALA A 41 15.12 -14.70 -2.75
CA ALA A 41 14.58 -15.92 -3.33
C ALA A 41 13.04 -16.01 -3.17
N GLU A 42 12.51 -15.67 -2.00
CA GLU A 42 11.05 -15.62 -1.76
C GLU A 42 10.37 -14.52 -2.59
N GLN A 43 11.01 -13.36 -2.75
CA GLN A 43 10.52 -12.28 -3.61
C GLN A 43 10.56 -12.63 -5.09
N ALA A 44 11.59 -13.34 -5.56
CA ALA A 44 11.66 -13.83 -6.93
C ALA A 44 10.52 -14.80 -7.24
N LEU A 45 10.25 -15.76 -6.33
CA LEU A 45 9.12 -16.70 -6.48
C LEU A 45 7.75 -16.00 -6.46
N LEU A 46 7.58 -14.98 -5.60
CA LEU A 46 6.33 -14.21 -5.57
C LEU A 46 6.13 -13.36 -6.83
N ASN A 47 7.20 -12.74 -7.34
CA ASN A 47 7.11 -11.94 -8.57
C ASN A 47 6.84 -12.82 -9.81
N GLU A 48 7.40 -14.02 -9.88
CA GLU A 48 7.10 -14.97 -10.97
C GLU A 48 5.64 -15.48 -10.93
N GLN A 49 5.05 -15.62 -9.74
CA GLN A 49 3.63 -15.99 -9.60
C GLN A 49 2.69 -14.85 -10.05
N VAL A 50 3.05 -13.60 -9.78
CA VAL A 50 2.25 -12.44 -10.21
C VAL A 50 2.27 -12.26 -11.74
N GLU A 51 3.36 -12.63 -12.42
CA GLU A 51 3.47 -12.58 -13.88
C GLU A 51 2.74 -13.74 -14.60
N GLN A 52 2.40 -14.84 -13.91
CA GLN A 52 1.58 -15.90 -14.51
C GLN A 52 0.08 -15.61 -14.41
N ASP A 53 -0.38 -14.94 -13.36
CA ASP A 53 -1.80 -14.56 -13.21
C ASP A 53 -2.23 -13.36 -14.08
N SER A 54 -1.30 -12.53 -14.55
CA SER A 54 -1.61 -11.41 -15.46
C SER A 54 -1.87 -11.84 -16.91
N SER A 55 -1.63 -13.11 -17.27
CA SER A 55 -1.79 -13.64 -18.63
C SER A 55 -3.12 -14.36 -18.92
N THR A 56 -4.04 -14.45 -17.94
CA THR A 56 -5.31 -15.21 -18.11
C THR A 56 -6.59 -14.35 -18.10
N GLN A 57 -6.49 -13.02 -18.07
CA GLN A 57 -7.67 -12.13 -18.05
C GLN A 57 -7.76 -11.20 -19.26
N ASP A 58 -7.83 -11.77 -20.48
CA ASP A 58 -8.33 -10.99 -21.63
C ASP A 58 -9.09 -11.87 -22.64
N ALA A 59 -10.02 -12.72 -22.17
CA ALA A 59 -10.91 -13.49 -23.07
C ALA A 59 -12.21 -14.02 -22.43
N THR A 60 -12.92 -13.25 -21.59
CA THR A 60 -14.35 -13.54 -21.29
C THR A 60 -15.13 -12.25 -21.05
N SER A 61 -15.09 -11.33 -22.01
CA SER A 61 -15.99 -10.16 -22.08
C SER A 61 -16.98 -10.35 -23.24
N SER A 62 -17.57 -11.53 -23.35
CA SER A 62 -18.68 -11.77 -24.26
C SER A 62 -19.80 -12.46 -23.50
N GLU A 63 -20.97 -11.83 -23.53
CA GLU A 63 -22.28 -12.41 -23.20
C GLU A 63 -22.77 -12.21 -21.76
N THR A 64 -23.35 -11.04 -21.50
CA THR A 64 -24.60 -10.99 -20.73
C THR A 64 -25.52 -9.98 -21.39
N THR A 65 -26.39 -10.54 -22.21
CA THR A 65 -27.52 -9.95 -22.91
C THR A 65 -28.47 -9.30 -21.91
N GLU A 66 -28.86 -8.04 -22.15
CA GLU A 66 -30.03 -7.44 -21.51
C GLU A 66 -31.30 -8.23 -21.87
N PRO A 67 -32.22 -8.38 -20.90
CA PRO A 67 -33.60 -8.06 -21.25
C PRO A 67 -34.34 -7.25 -20.18
N VAL A 68 -34.85 -6.09 -20.61
CA VAL A 68 -36.24 -5.60 -20.45
C VAL A 68 -36.89 -5.58 -19.04
N ALA A 69 -37.12 -4.37 -18.52
CA ALA A 69 -38.34 -3.92 -17.81
C ALA A 69 -38.29 -2.38 -17.75
N SER A 70 -39.13 -1.55 -18.40
CA SER A 70 -40.59 -1.47 -18.45
C SER A 70 -41.26 -1.44 -17.08
N ALA A 71 -41.17 -0.29 -16.39
CA ALA A 71 -42.21 0.30 -15.54
C ALA A 71 -41.82 1.75 -15.19
#